data_AF-A0A183GWG5-F1
#
_entry.id   AF-A0A183GWG5-F1
#
_cell.length_a   1.000
_cell.length_b   1.000
_cell.length_c   1.000
_cell.angle_alpha   90.00
_cell.angle_beta   90.00
_cell.angle_gamma   90.00
#
_symmetry.space_group_name_H-M   'P 1'
#
loop_
_entity.id
_entity.type
_entity.pdbx_description
1 polymer ?
#
loop_
_entity_poly.entity_id
_entity_poly.type
_entity_poly.pdbx_seq_one_letter_code
_entity_poly.pdbx_strand_id
1 'polypeptide(L)' 'MNIRCAKPEDLINTQHANLLCLPENYQMKYYFYHALSWPQLSYVAEDHKVSIVLPNELSNAIKASIPPRESQ' A
#
# COMPACT_ATOMS: atom_id res chain seq x y z
N MET A 1 0.89 8.55 5.14
CA MET A 1 0.11 7.53 5.88
C MET A 1 -1.32 8.00 6.13
N ASN A 2 -2.30 7.35 5.48
CA ASN A 2 -3.74 7.55 5.59
C ASN A 2 -4.38 6.24 6.06
N ILE A 3 -5.22 6.26 7.08
CA ILE A 3 -5.91 5.06 7.60
C ILE A 3 -7.37 5.13 7.16
N ARG A 4 -7.84 4.09 6.46
CA ARG A 4 -9.22 4.00 5.99
C ARG A 4 -9.77 2.58 6.12
N CYS A 5 -11.09 2.46 6.05
CA CYS A 5 -11.74 1.14 5.96
C CYS A 5 -11.23 0.40 4.72
N ALA A 6 -10.95 -0.89 4.88
CA ALA A 6 -10.50 -1.77 3.82
C ALA A 6 -11.61 -1.94 2.77
N LYS A 7 -11.23 -1.93 1.50
CA LYS A 7 -12.07 -2.25 0.36
C LYS A 7 -11.70 -3.63 -0.18
N PRO A 8 -12.61 -4.30 -0.93
CA PRO A 8 -12.29 -5.59 -1.55
C PRO A 8 -11.04 -5.57 -2.44
N GLU A 9 -10.77 -4.43 -3.08
CA GLU A 9 -9.57 -4.19 -3.90
C GLU A 9 -8.26 -4.28 -3.10
N ASP A 10 -8.31 -3.98 -1.80
CA ASP A 10 -7.12 -3.98 -0.94
C ASP A 10 -6.71 -5.39 -0.52
N LEU A 11 -7.60 -6.38 -0.64
CA LEU A 11 -7.40 -7.71 -0.06
C LEU A 11 -6.14 -8.40 -0.63
N ILE A 12 -5.84 -8.20 -1.90
CA ILE A 12 -4.61 -8.75 -2.53
C ILE A 12 -3.37 -8.11 -1.89
N ASN A 13 -3.37 -6.79 -1.69
CA ASN A 13 -2.25 -6.09 -1.07
C ASN A 13 -2.09 -6.48 0.40
N THR A 14 -3.19 -6.69 1.11
CA THR A 14 -3.19 -7.19 2.49
C THR A 14 -2.60 -8.59 2.58
N GLN A 15 -2.98 -9.50 1.68
CA GLN A 15 -2.38 -10.84 1.63
C GLN A 15 -0.89 -10.77 1.31
N HIS A 16 -0.49 -9.92 0.36
CA HIS A 16 0.92 -9.73 0.02
C HIS A 16 1.73 -9.23 1.21
N ALA A 17 1.21 -8.27 1.98
CA ALA A 17 1.86 -7.77 3.19
C ALA A 17 2.00 -8.87 4.26
N ASN A 18 0.97 -9.71 4.44
CA ASN A 18 1.03 -10.85 5.35
C ASN A 18 2.13 -11.85 4.95
N LEU A 19 2.23 -12.20 3.66
CA LEU A 19 3.27 -13.08 3.13
C LEU A 19 4.69 -12.55 3.33
N LEU A 20 4.88 -11.23 3.25
CA LEU A 20 6.20 -10.62 3.40
C LEU A 20 6.63 -10.48 4.86
N CYS A 21 5.69 -10.22 5.76
CA CYS A 21 6.00 -9.76 7.11
C CYS A 21 5.68 -10.78 8.22
N LEU A 22 4.90 -11.81 7.92
CA LEU A 22 4.44 -12.78 8.91
C LEU A 22 4.70 -14.22 8.44
N PRO A 23 5.17 -15.10 9.35
CA PRO A 23 5.31 -16.52 9.05
C PRO A 23 3.93 -17.22 8.91
N GLU A 24 2.89 -16.64 9.50
CA GLU A 24 1.52 -17.16 9.48
C GLU A 24 0.75 -16.62 8.28
N ASN A 25 0.39 -17.52 7.37
CA ASN A 25 -0.18 -17.18 6.08
C ASN A 25 -1.57 -17.80 5.89
N TYR A 26 -2.45 -17.07 5.21
CA TYR A 26 -3.83 -17.49 4.96
C TYR A 26 -4.17 -17.51 3.46
N GLN A 27 -5.01 -18.47 3.07
CA GLN A 27 -5.58 -18.51 1.72
C GLN A 27 -6.57 -17.37 1.51
N MET A 28 -6.78 -16.97 0.25
CA MET A 28 -7.61 -15.82 -0.10
C MET A 28 -9.07 -15.92 0.38
N LYS A 29 -9.60 -17.15 0.48
CA LYS A 29 -10.92 -17.44 1.07
C LYS A 29 -11.08 -16.87 2.49
N TYR A 30 -10.01 -16.85 3.28
CA TYR A 30 -10.02 -16.34 4.65
C TYR A 30 -10.17 -14.82 4.68
N TYR A 31 -9.47 -14.13 3.79
CA TYR A 31 -9.60 -12.68 3.61
C TYR A 31 -11.00 -12.30 3.13
N PHE A 32 -11.57 -13.04 2.18
CA PHE A 32 -12.96 -12.83 1.75
C PHE A 32 -13.97 -13.07 2.87
N TYR A 33 -13.78 -14.11 3.68
CA TYR A 33 -14.64 -14.38 4.84
C TYR A 33 -14.70 -13.16 5.79
N HIS A 34 -13.55 -12.58 6.13
CA HIS A 34 -13.49 -11.40 7.00
C HIS A 34 -14.12 -10.16 6.34
N ALA A 35 -13.82 -9.93 5.06
CA ALA A 35 -14.37 -8.79 4.33
C ALA A 35 -15.89 -8.82 4.20
N LEU A 36 -16.49 -10.01 4.07
CA LEU A 36 -17.94 -10.19 3.92
C LEU A 36 -18.67 -10.27 5.27
N SER A 37 -18.07 -10.91 6.27
CA SER A 37 -18.70 -11.05 7.60
C SER A 37 -18.60 -9.76 8.41
N TRP A 38 -17.47 -9.04 8.33
CA TRP A 38 -17.21 -7.83 9.14
C TRP A 38 -16.50 -6.74 8.33
N PRO A 39 -17.14 -6.18 7.28
CA PRO A 39 -16.52 -5.19 6.39
C PRO A 39 -16.06 -3.93 7.14
N GLN A 40 -16.77 -3.51 8.18
CA GLN A 40 -16.47 -2.28 8.94
C GLN A 40 -15.33 -2.43 9.95
N LEU A 41 -14.83 -3.65 10.17
CA LEU A 41 -13.79 -3.93 11.16
C LEU A 41 -12.39 -3.99 10.56
N SER A 42 -12.28 -4.11 9.23
CA SER A 42 -11.02 -4.20 8.52
C SER A 42 -10.54 -2.82 8.10
N TYR A 43 -9.31 -2.46 8.47
CA TYR A 43 -8.68 -1.18 8.11
C TYR A 43 -7.35 -1.42 7.41
N VAL A 44 -7.03 -0.52 6.48
CA VAL A 44 -5.74 -0.48 5.79
C VAL A 44 -5.07 0.87 6.02
N ALA A 45 -3.76 0.83 6.13
CA ALA A 45 -2.92 2.01 6.18
C ALA A 45 -2.23 2.18 4.82
N GLU A 46 -2.63 3.21 4.08
CA GLU A 46 -2.04 3.57 2.81
C GLU A 46 -0.97 4.62 3.02
N ASP A 47 0.22 4.43 2.47
CA ASP A 47 1.18 5.51 2.36
C ASP A 47 1.11 6.16 0.98
N HIS A 48 1.16 7.49 0.93
CA HIS A 48 1.21 8.23 -0.33
C HIS A 48 2.63 8.19 -0.89
N LYS A 49 3.16 6.99 -1.13
CA LYS A 49 4.38 6.86 -1.90
C LYS A 49 4.02 7.01 -3.37
N VAL A 50 4.16 8.24 -3.87
CA VAL A 50 4.43 8.49 -5.28
C VAL A 50 5.82 7.91 -5.57
N SER A 51 5.93 6.59 -5.60
CA SER A 51 7.10 5.91 -6.13
C SER A 51 6.90 5.87 -7.63
N ILE A 52 7.20 7.00 -8.26
CA ILE A 52 7.49 7.06 -9.68
C ILE A 52 8.70 6.14 -9.88
N VAL A 53 8.45 4.86 -10.18
CA VAL A 53 9.49 3.96 -10.68
C VAL A 53 9.69 4.32 -12.14
N LEU A 54 10.31 5.49 -12.35
CA LEU A 54 10.88 5.80 -13.64
C LEU A 54 12.19 5.00 -13.77
N PRO A 55 12.51 4.51 -14.98
CA PRO A 55 13.86 4.04 -15.28
C PRO A 55 14.88 5.05 -14.75
N ASN A 56 15.98 4.56 -14.17
CA ASN A 56 16.94 5.35 -13.38
C ASN A 56 17.34 6.70 -14.02
N GLU A 57 17.36 6.77 -15.34
CA GLU A 57 17.64 7.99 -16.11
C GLU A 57 16.55 9.07 -15.97
N LEU A 58 15.28 8.69 -16.02
CA LEU A 58 14.14 9.61 -15.89
C LEU A 58 13.91 10.04 -14.43
N SER A 59 14.25 9.19 -13.45
CA SER A 59 14.22 9.57 -12.03
C SER A 59 15.22 10.69 -11.70
N ASN A 60 16.42 10.62 -12.29
CA ASN A 60 17.43 11.67 -12.14
C ASN A 60 17.02 12.97 -12.85
N ALA A 61 16.40 12.87 -14.03
CA ALA A 61 15.90 14.03 -14.77
C ALA A 61 14.80 14.79 -14.00
N ILE A 62 13.87 14.08 -13.35
CA ILE A 62 12.83 14.72 -12.54
C ILE A 62 13.40 15.35 -11.27
N LYS A 63 14.33 14.67 -10.57
CA LYS A 63 14.99 15.23 -9.38
C LYS A 63 15.81 16.49 -9.69
N ALA A 64 16.41 16.59 -10.88
CA ALA A 64 17.17 17.77 -11.30
C ALA A 64 16.29 18.96 -11.69
N SER A 65 15.00 18.75 -11.96
CA SER A 65 14.07 19.79 -12.41
C SER A 65 13.19 20.37 -11.29
N ILE A 66 13.18 19.73 -10.11
CA ILE A 66 12.44 20.23 -8.95
C ILE A 66 13.43 21.01 -8.06
N PRO A 67 13.27 22.35 -7.90
CA PRO A 67 14.12 23.11 -7.00
C PRO A 67 13.96 22.60 -5.55
N PRO A 68 15.03 22.56 -4.74
CA PRO A 68 14.94 22.13 -3.36
C PRO A 68 13.93 23.03 -2.63
N ARG A 69 12.87 22.45 -2.07
CA ARG A 69 12.06 23.16 -1.08
C ARG A 69 12.93 23.34 0.15
N GLU A 70 13.46 24.54 0.31
CA GLU A 70 14.01 24.99 1.57
C GLU A 70 12.95 24.85 2.67
N SER A 71 13.43 24.35 3.79
CA SER A 71 12.73 24.08 5.04
C SER A 71 11.93 25.28 5.56
N GLN A 72 10.63 25.07 5.79
CA GLN A 72 9.88 25.64 6.93
C GLN A 72 8.97 24.57 7.50
#